data_AF-A0AAE2ZQZ1-F1
#
_entry.id   AF-A0AAE2ZQZ1-F1
#
_cell.length_a   1.000
_cell.length_b   1.000
_cell.length_c   1.000
_cell.angle_alpha   90.00
_cell.angle_beta   90.00
_cell.angle_gamma   90.00
#
_symmetry.space_group_name_H-M   'P 1'
#
loop_
_entity.id
_entity.type
_entity.pdbx_description
1 polymer ?
#
loop_
_entity_poly.entity_id
_entity_poly.type
_entity_poly.pdbx_seq_one_letter_code
_entity_poly.pdbx_strand_id
1 'polypeptide(L)'
;MRPFTIAAAALLAGALAVVTMTSEEVGQARERIHSEDDVGWRYNHHARFDEWETFCKQPVSDNPGDGQAMSSEQRCYMRLADSFIAYDAIDYSPYQVTLSATVGADGKGTQVAFYLGEDLISAESGAYLQRDGKPVWNLDTQACASQNLCVFTGPSAHALIEIFSDQTADELTLVWNVADGAGHIHSRHWPMSYFADAHAELARISD
;
A
#
# COMPACT_ATOMS: atom_id res chain seq x y z
N MET A 1 -42.38 -14.66 21.96
CA MET A 1 -40.91 -14.81 21.95
C MET A 1 -40.54 -15.45 20.62
N ARG A 2 -40.03 -14.66 19.67
CA ARG A 2 -39.59 -15.11 18.35
C ARG A 2 -38.06 -15.07 18.34
N PRO A 3 -37.36 -16.15 17.95
CA PRO A 3 -35.92 -16.09 17.83
C PRO A 3 -35.55 -15.26 16.59
N PHE A 4 -34.74 -14.22 16.80
CA PHE A 4 -34.04 -13.53 15.73
C PHE A 4 -32.90 -14.43 15.26
N THR A 5 -33.09 -15.05 14.10
CA THR A 5 -32.01 -15.66 13.34
C THR A 5 -31.15 -14.53 12.78
N ILE A 6 -29.96 -14.32 13.38
CA ILE A 6 -28.92 -13.48 12.79
C ILE A 6 -28.40 -14.24 11.57
N ALA A 7 -28.68 -13.71 10.38
CA ALA A 7 -28.08 -14.20 9.15
C ALA A 7 -26.58 -13.89 9.21
N ALA A 8 -25.76 -14.92 9.43
CA ALA A 8 -24.35 -14.88 9.14
C ALA A 8 -24.19 -14.70 7.63
N ALA A 9 -23.81 -13.50 7.19
CA ALA A 9 -23.35 -13.28 5.84
C ALA A 9 -22.02 -14.04 5.69
N ALA A 10 -22.10 -15.24 5.09
CA ALA A 10 -20.95 -15.97 4.64
C ALA A 10 -20.26 -15.14 3.55
N LEU A 11 -19.16 -14.48 3.91
CA LEU A 11 -18.21 -13.97 2.92
C LEU A 11 -17.68 -15.18 2.16
N LEU A 12 -18.09 -15.24 0.90
CA LEU A 12 -17.70 -16.24 -0.07
C LEU A 12 -16.18 -16.39 -0.07
N ALA A 13 -15.73 -17.60 0.26
CA ALA A 13 -14.43 -18.11 -0.13
C ALA A 13 -14.34 -18.07 -1.67
N GLY A 14 -13.88 -16.93 -2.19
CA GLY A 14 -13.46 -16.81 -3.57
C GLY A 14 -12.19 -17.61 -3.74
N ALA A 15 -12.25 -18.64 -4.58
CA ALA A 15 -11.07 -19.34 -5.06
C ALA A 15 -10.02 -18.31 -5.48
N LEU A 16 -8.86 -18.30 -4.81
CA LEU A 16 -7.71 -17.52 -5.24
C LEU A 16 -7.32 -18.03 -6.63
N ALA A 17 -7.77 -17.33 -7.67
CA ALA A 17 -7.02 -17.30 -8.90
C ALA A 17 -5.66 -16.72 -8.53
N VAL A 18 -4.63 -17.56 -8.54
CA VAL A 18 -3.24 -17.10 -8.50
C VAL A 18 -3.03 -16.29 -9.77
N VAL A 19 -3.31 -14.99 -9.70
CA VAL A 19 -3.00 -14.07 -10.78
C VAL A 19 -1.48 -13.98 -10.80
N THR A 20 -0.87 -14.63 -11.79
CA THR A 20 0.55 -14.44 -12.07
C THR A 20 0.72 -12.99 -12.51
N MET A 21 1.16 -12.14 -11.59
CA MET A 21 1.43 -10.76 -11.92
C MET A 21 2.54 -10.65 -12.95
N THR A 22 2.46 -9.62 -13.78
CA THR A 22 3.52 -9.35 -14.75
C THR A 22 4.71 -8.67 -14.05
N SER A 23 5.90 -8.81 -14.62
CA SER A 23 7.10 -8.08 -14.17
C SER A 23 6.91 -6.56 -14.22
N GLU A 24 6.02 -6.07 -15.08
CA GLU A 24 5.66 -4.65 -15.21
C GLU A 24 4.85 -4.16 -14.00
N GLU A 25 3.84 -4.92 -13.56
CA GLU A 25 3.02 -4.59 -12.38
C GLU A 25 3.87 -4.55 -11.10
N VAL A 26 4.81 -5.49 -10.97
CA VAL A 26 5.80 -5.51 -9.88
C VAL A 26 6.77 -4.33 -9.96
N GLY A 27 7.24 -3.98 -11.16
CA GLY A 27 8.16 -2.86 -11.38
C GLY A 27 7.55 -1.52 -11.02
N GLN A 28 6.30 -1.28 -11.42
CA GLN A 28 5.58 -0.05 -11.09
C GLN A 28 5.29 0.07 -9.59
N ALA A 29 4.95 -1.03 -8.91
CA ALA A 29 4.79 -1.01 -7.46
C ALA A 29 6.10 -0.60 -6.75
N ARG A 30 7.24 -1.18 -7.17
CA ARG A 30 8.58 -0.83 -6.64
C ARG A 30 8.96 0.62 -6.88
N GLU A 31 8.68 1.17 -8.06
CA GLU A 31 8.89 2.59 -8.36
C GLU A 31 8.13 3.50 -7.37
N ARG A 32 6.87 3.18 -7.07
CA ARG A 32 6.05 3.96 -6.11
C ARG A 32 6.63 3.92 -4.69
N ILE A 33 7.13 2.76 -4.28
CA ILE A 33 7.77 2.57 -2.97
C ILE A 33 9.01 3.45 -2.86
N HIS A 34 9.88 3.44 -3.87
CA HIS A 34 11.17 4.15 -3.91
C HIS A 34 11.14 5.45 -4.72
N SER A 35 10.01 6.15 -4.73
CA SER A 35 9.75 7.29 -5.62
C SER A 35 10.74 8.48 -5.49
N GLU A 36 11.67 8.48 -4.56
CA GLU A 36 12.69 9.54 -4.47
C GLU A 36 13.81 9.39 -5.53
N ASP A 37 13.92 8.23 -6.19
CA ASP A 37 15.08 7.86 -7.03
C ASP A 37 14.85 7.94 -8.57
N ASP A 38 13.72 8.50 -9.03
CA ASP A 38 13.39 8.54 -10.47
C ASP A 38 14.13 9.67 -11.22
N VAL A 39 15.37 9.38 -11.63
CA VAL A 39 16.11 10.23 -12.59
C VAL A 39 15.27 10.40 -13.87
N GLY A 40 15.00 11.65 -14.25
CA GLY A 40 14.22 11.98 -15.45
C GLY A 40 12.73 12.18 -15.18
N TRP A 41 12.28 12.20 -13.92
CA TRP A 41 10.92 12.57 -13.53
C TRP A 41 10.92 13.79 -12.61
N ARG A 42 9.90 14.64 -12.71
CA ARG A 42 9.71 15.78 -11.82
C ARG A 42 8.34 15.72 -11.16
N TYR A 43 8.31 16.03 -9.87
CA TYR A 43 7.06 16.24 -9.13
C TYR A 43 6.32 17.45 -9.70
N ASN A 44 5.02 17.28 -9.95
CA ASN A 44 4.12 18.37 -10.32
C ASN A 44 2.90 18.48 -9.38
N HIS A 45 2.75 17.54 -8.45
CA HIS A 45 1.81 17.60 -7.35
C HIS A 45 2.36 16.86 -6.13
N HIS A 46 2.12 17.39 -4.93
CA HIS A 46 2.37 16.73 -3.65
C HIS A 46 1.40 17.30 -2.60
N ALA A 47 0.70 16.42 -1.89
CA ALA A 47 -0.13 16.78 -0.74
C ALA A 47 0.03 15.72 0.37
N ARG A 48 -0.07 16.15 1.63
CA ARG A 48 0.05 15.28 2.80
C ARG A 48 -1.25 15.25 3.60
N PHE A 49 -1.57 14.06 4.07
CA PHE A 49 -2.78 13.65 4.77
C PHE A 49 -2.35 12.79 5.96
N ASP A 50 -1.74 13.44 6.95
CA ASP A 50 -1.06 12.79 8.07
C ASP A 50 0.07 11.87 7.58
N GLU A 51 -0.02 10.56 7.83
CA GLU A 51 0.95 9.54 7.40
C GLU A 51 0.82 9.16 5.91
N TRP A 52 -0.28 9.57 5.27
CA TRP A 52 -0.50 9.37 3.85
C TRP A 52 -0.07 10.60 3.05
N GLU A 53 0.41 10.39 1.84
CA GLU A 53 0.69 11.44 0.89
C GLU A 53 0.19 11.06 -0.50
N THR A 54 -0.19 12.06 -1.28
CA THR A 54 -0.46 11.93 -2.71
C THR A 54 0.58 12.72 -3.48
N PHE A 55 0.99 12.19 -4.62
CA PHE A 55 1.93 12.90 -5.50
C PHE A 55 1.70 12.50 -6.95
N CYS A 56 2.02 13.44 -7.85
CA CYS A 56 2.12 13.17 -9.27
C CYS A 56 3.52 13.50 -9.76
N LYS A 57 3.98 12.71 -10.72
CA LYS A 57 5.20 12.95 -11.46
C LYS A 57 4.92 12.94 -12.96
N GLN A 58 5.75 13.66 -13.68
CA GLN A 58 5.79 13.66 -15.13
C GLN A 58 7.25 13.57 -15.61
N PRO A 59 7.50 13.03 -16.81
CA PRO A 59 8.84 12.97 -17.33
C PRO A 59 9.39 14.38 -17.56
N VAL A 60 10.68 14.55 -17.32
CA VAL A 60 11.42 15.75 -17.69
C VAL A 60 11.66 15.67 -19.19
N SER A 61 10.88 16.42 -19.98
CA SER A 61 11.12 16.53 -21.42
C SER A 61 12.43 17.28 -21.69
N ASP A 62 13.31 16.69 -22.51
CA ASP A 62 14.51 17.35 -23.03
C ASP A 62 14.18 18.42 -24.09
N ASN A 63 12.93 18.47 -24.60
CA ASN A 63 12.48 19.42 -25.60
C ASN A 63 11.31 20.29 -25.08
N PRO A 64 11.56 21.57 -24.74
CA PRO A 64 10.53 22.47 -24.19
C PRO A 64 9.46 22.95 -25.22
N GLY A 65 9.48 22.42 -26.45
CA GLY A 65 8.57 22.83 -27.54
C GLY A 65 7.28 22.02 -27.68
N ASP A 66 7.19 20.83 -27.08
CA ASP A 66 6.04 19.93 -27.24
C ASP A 66 5.08 20.07 -26.06
N GLY A 67 4.39 21.22 -25.99
CA GLY A 67 3.41 21.54 -24.94
C GLY A 67 2.15 20.65 -24.89
N GLN A 68 2.10 19.56 -25.67
CA GLN A 68 0.99 18.60 -25.72
C GLN A 68 1.37 17.17 -25.30
N ALA A 69 2.65 16.83 -25.18
CA ALA A 69 3.07 15.48 -24.76
C ALA A 69 3.06 15.27 -23.23
N MET A 70 2.79 16.32 -22.45
CA MET A 70 3.00 16.30 -20.99
C MET A 70 1.91 15.59 -20.18
N SER A 71 0.67 15.44 -20.67
CA SER A 71 -0.41 14.87 -19.83
C SER A 71 -0.53 13.34 -19.92
N SER A 72 -0.09 12.71 -21.00
CA SER A 72 -0.30 11.26 -21.21
C SER A 72 0.69 10.37 -20.45
N GLU A 73 1.76 10.94 -19.91
CA GLU A 73 2.79 10.21 -19.16
C GLU A 73 2.79 10.57 -17.66
N GLN A 74 1.83 11.37 -17.20
CA GLN A 74 1.69 11.68 -15.78
C GLN A 74 1.35 10.42 -14.98
N ARG A 75 2.00 10.28 -13.84
CA ARG A 75 1.87 9.16 -12.92
C ARG A 75 1.52 9.70 -11.54
N CYS A 76 0.34 9.36 -11.05
CA CYS A 76 -0.16 9.80 -9.75
C CYS A 76 -0.34 8.62 -8.81
N TYR A 77 0.10 8.78 -7.58
CA TYR A 77 0.10 7.74 -6.56
C TYR A 77 -0.24 8.32 -5.20
N MET A 78 -0.80 7.47 -4.36
CA MET A 78 -0.94 7.67 -2.93
C MET A 78 -0.01 6.68 -2.21
N ARG A 79 0.65 7.12 -1.14
CA ARG A 79 1.63 6.32 -0.40
C ARG A 79 1.54 6.58 1.09
N LEU A 80 1.74 5.52 1.85
CA LEU A 80 2.25 5.54 3.21
C LEU A 80 3.65 4.92 3.16
N ALA A 81 4.63 5.58 3.76
CA ALA A 81 6.00 5.09 3.83
C ALA A 81 6.57 5.39 5.21
N ASP A 82 7.17 4.38 5.83
CA ASP A 82 7.68 4.47 7.18
C ASP A 82 9.00 3.73 7.31
N SER A 83 10.04 4.45 7.74
CA SER A 83 11.38 3.90 7.92
C SER A 83 11.80 3.79 9.37
N PHE A 84 12.52 2.72 9.71
CA PHE A 84 13.08 2.50 11.05
C PHE A 84 14.39 1.72 10.97
N ILE A 85 15.06 1.60 12.12
CA ILE A 85 16.30 0.83 12.25
C ILE A 85 15.99 -0.60 12.65
N ALA A 86 16.47 -1.54 11.85
CA ALA A 86 16.47 -2.97 12.11
C ALA A 86 17.90 -3.47 12.34
N TYR A 87 18.04 -4.74 12.76
CA TYR A 87 19.33 -5.33 13.10
C TYR A 87 19.57 -6.64 12.36
N ASP A 88 20.80 -6.81 11.87
CA ASP A 88 21.23 -8.02 11.17
C ASP A 88 21.38 -9.21 12.13
N ALA A 89 21.06 -10.42 11.64
CA ALA A 89 21.08 -11.65 12.43
C ALA A 89 22.49 -12.12 12.82
N ILE A 90 23.47 -11.79 11.98
CA ILE A 90 24.84 -12.31 12.04
C ILE A 90 25.71 -11.40 12.90
N ASP A 91 25.71 -10.09 12.62
CA ASP A 91 26.63 -9.15 13.25
C ASP A 91 25.97 -8.06 14.09
N TYR A 92 24.63 -8.04 14.18
CA TYR A 92 23.85 -7.01 14.88
C TYR A 92 24.14 -5.59 14.37
N SER A 93 24.61 -5.44 13.13
CA SER A 93 24.77 -4.13 12.52
C SER A 93 23.39 -3.50 12.28
N PRO A 94 23.22 -2.19 12.57
CA PRO A 94 21.97 -1.50 12.30
C PRO A 94 21.86 -1.19 10.79
N TYR A 95 20.68 -1.39 10.22
CA TYR A 95 20.35 -0.97 8.86
C TYR A 95 18.97 -0.33 8.81
N GLN A 96 18.76 0.54 7.81
CA GLN A 96 17.49 1.22 7.61
C GLN A 96 16.55 0.33 6.80
N VAL A 97 15.31 0.23 7.25
CA VAL A 97 14.25 -0.53 6.59
C VAL A 97 13.07 0.38 6.34
N THR A 98 12.37 0.15 5.22
CA THR A 98 11.16 0.89 4.85
C THR A 98 9.98 -0.05 4.66
N LEU A 99 8.87 0.33 5.27
CA LEU A 99 7.55 -0.26 5.10
C LEU A 99 6.72 0.67 4.22
N SER A 100 5.98 0.14 3.26
CA SER A 100 5.15 1.00 2.40
C SER A 100 3.83 0.37 1.98
N ALA A 101 2.77 1.18 2.00
CA ALA A 101 1.50 0.88 1.34
C ALA A 101 1.29 1.91 0.22
N THR A 102 0.91 1.48 -0.98
CA THR A 102 0.68 2.38 -2.12
C THR A 102 -0.64 2.10 -2.80
N VAL A 103 -1.25 3.14 -3.36
CA VAL A 103 -2.45 3.07 -4.20
C VAL A 103 -2.18 3.87 -5.48
N GLY A 104 -2.53 3.32 -6.63
CA GLY A 104 -2.40 4.03 -7.91
C GLY A 104 -2.81 3.20 -9.11
N ALA A 105 -2.77 3.81 -10.31
CA ALA A 105 -3.10 3.13 -11.54
C ALA A 105 -1.88 2.44 -12.17
N ASP A 106 -2.06 1.23 -12.72
CA ASP A 106 -1.03 0.46 -13.44
C ASP A 106 -1.27 0.38 -14.96
N GLY A 107 -2.13 1.24 -15.50
CA GLY A 107 -2.56 1.21 -16.90
C GLY A 107 -3.63 0.16 -17.21
N LYS A 108 -3.87 -0.81 -16.32
CA LYS A 108 -4.98 -1.79 -16.43
C LYS A 108 -6.08 -1.54 -15.40
N GLY A 109 -5.76 -0.83 -14.33
CA GLY A 109 -6.73 -0.35 -13.35
C GLY A 109 -6.06 0.10 -12.07
N THR A 110 -6.86 0.22 -11.02
CA THR A 110 -6.38 0.53 -9.68
C THR A 110 -5.62 -0.66 -9.08
N GLN A 111 -4.49 -0.35 -8.48
CA GLN A 111 -3.61 -1.28 -7.80
C GLN A 111 -3.34 -0.79 -6.38
N VAL A 112 -3.36 -1.72 -5.43
CA VAL A 112 -2.90 -1.52 -4.04
C VAL A 112 -1.69 -2.41 -3.82
N ALA A 113 -0.58 -1.88 -3.33
CA ALA A 113 0.60 -2.66 -3.05
C ALA A 113 1.12 -2.43 -1.62
N PHE A 114 1.57 -3.49 -0.98
CA PHE A 114 2.26 -3.45 0.30
C PHE A 114 3.67 -4.00 0.13
N TYR A 115 4.65 -3.24 0.60
CA TYR A 115 6.05 -3.63 0.65
C TYR A 115 6.52 -3.73 2.07
N LEU A 116 6.92 -4.94 2.41
CA LEU A 116 7.64 -5.26 3.62
C LEU A 116 9.11 -5.11 3.25
N GLY A 117 9.88 -4.36 4.03
CA GLY A 117 11.27 -4.08 3.70
C GLY A 117 12.09 -5.33 3.38
N GLU A 118 13.14 -5.13 2.57
CA GLU A 118 14.15 -6.17 2.37
C GLU A 118 14.68 -6.64 3.74
N ASP A 119 14.80 -7.96 3.89
CA ASP A 119 15.25 -8.66 5.10
C ASP A 119 14.30 -8.69 6.30
N LEU A 120 13.06 -8.21 6.15
CA LEU A 120 12.01 -8.41 7.16
C LEU A 120 11.19 -9.67 6.92
N ILE A 121 10.75 -10.28 8.02
CA ILE A 121 9.81 -11.39 8.00
C ILE A 121 8.54 -10.95 8.75
N SER A 122 7.35 -11.26 8.20
CA SER A 122 6.10 -11.04 8.93
C SER A 122 6.07 -11.88 10.21
N ALA A 123 5.81 -11.23 11.36
CA ALA A 123 5.61 -11.90 12.63
C ALA A 123 4.16 -12.41 12.77
N GLU A 124 3.78 -13.00 13.91
CA GLU A 124 2.40 -13.46 14.13
C GLU A 124 1.38 -12.34 13.83
N SER A 125 0.38 -12.66 13.00
CA SER A 125 -0.63 -11.78 12.39
C SER A 125 -0.16 -10.82 11.28
N GLY A 126 1.14 -10.64 11.06
CA GLY A 126 1.70 -9.86 9.95
C GLY A 126 1.13 -8.45 9.84
N ALA A 127 0.65 -8.10 8.64
CA ALA A 127 -0.05 -6.85 8.37
C ALA A 127 -1.57 -7.03 8.49
N TYR A 128 -2.26 -6.18 9.23
CA TYR A 128 -3.71 -6.27 9.40
C TYR A 128 -4.35 -4.92 9.65
N LEU A 129 -5.66 -4.85 9.41
CA LEU A 129 -6.48 -3.72 9.83
C LEU A 129 -7.20 -4.07 11.12
N GLN A 130 -7.15 -3.14 12.07
CA GLN A 130 -7.81 -3.22 13.34
C GLN A 130 -8.93 -2.17 13.41
N ARG A 131 -10.11 -2.59 13.84
CA ARG A 131 -11.27 -1.74 14.14
C ARG A 131 -11.67 -1.94 15.59
N ASP A 132 -11.71 -0.87 16.37
CA ASP A 132 -12.07 -0.91 17.80
C ASP A 132 -11.33 -2.03 18.57
N GLY A 133 -10.03 -2.18 18.32
CA GLY A 133 -9.22 -3.23 18.95
C GLY A 133 -9.30 -4.62 18.31
N LYS A 134 -10.11 -4.83 17.27
CA LYS A 134 -10.33 -6.17 16.65
C LYS A 134 -9.85 -6.22 15.20
N PRO A 135 -9.14 -7.29 14.78
CA PRO A 135 -8.75 -7.43 13.39
C PRO A 135 -9.98 -7.63 12.50
N VAL A 136 -10.13 -6.80 11.47
CA VAL A 136 -11.20 -6.86 10.46
C VAL A 136 -10.72 -7.33 9.10
N TRP A 137 -9.42 -7.26 8.86
CA TRP A 137 -8.74 -7.76 7.67
C TRP A 137 -7.29 -8.10 8.02
N ASN A 138 -6.72 -9.12 7.38
CA ASN A 138 -5.31 -9.48 7.52
C ASN A 138 -4.72 -9.72 6.12
N LEU A 139 -3.47 -9.35 5.94
CA LEU A 139 -2.69 -9.64 4.74
C LEU A 139 -2.30 -11.11 4.75
N ASP A 140 -2.75 -11.85 3.74
CA ASP A 140 -2.27 -13.20 3.48
C ASP A 140 -0.94 -13.11 2.72
N THR A 141 0.17 -13.36 3.42
CA THR A 141 1.51 -13.28 2.82
C THR A 141 1.77 -14.38 1.78
N GLN A 142 0.99 -15.46 1.79
CA GLN A 142 1.06 -16.50 0.76
C GLN A 142 0.47 -16.03 -0.58
N ALA A 143 -0.34 -14.97 -0.57
CA ALA A 143 -0.91 -14.37 -1.76
C ALA A 143 0.00 -13.30 -2.40
N CYS A 144 1.19 -13.07 -1.84
CA CYS A 144 2.10 -12.02 -2.30
C CYS A 144 2.91 -12.45 -3.53
N ALA A 145 3.21 -11.48 -4.39
CA ALA A 145 3.96 -11.69 -5.63
C ALA A 145 5.42 -12.09 -5.38
N SER A 146 5.99 -11.56 -4.30
CA SER A 146 7.25 -11.98 -3.70
C SER A 146 7.11 -12.01 -2.18
N GLN A 147 8.13 -12.53 -1.47
CA GLN A 147 8.14 -12.62 0.00
C GLN A 147 7.88 -11.27 0.70
N ASN A 148 8.20 -10.18 0.02
CA ASN A 148 8.25 -8.84 0.57
C ASN A 148 7.38 -7.82 -0.20
N LEU A 149 6.69 -8.25 -1.26
CA LEU A 149 5.81 -7.39 -2.05
C LEU A 149 4.50 -8.11 -2.36
N CYS A 150 3.41 -7.53 -1.86
CA CYS A 150 2.05 -7.99 -2.05
C CYS A 150 1.31 -6.98 -2.89
N VAL A 151 0.69 -7.41 -3.98
CA VAL A 151 0.00 -6.49 -4.89
C VAL A 151 -1.38 -7.03 -5.21
N PHE A 152 -2.35 -6.14 -5.12
CA PHE A 152 -3.76 -6.38 -5.35
C PHE A 152 -4.21 -5.52 -6.52
N THR A 153 -4.95 -6.11 -7.46
CA THR A 153 -5.51 -5.42 -8.62
C THR A 153 -7.00 -5.73 -8.77
N GLY A 154 -7.70 -4.91 -9.55
CA GLY A 154 -9.10 -5.15 -9.92
C GLY A 154 -10.05 -5.22 -8.70
N PRO A 155 -10.97 -6.20 -8.63
CA PRO A 155 -11.93 -6.29 -7.53
C PRO A 155 -11.30 -6.36 -6.13
N SER A 156 -10.16 -7.02 -5.98
CA SER A 156 -9.46 -7.12 -4.69
C SER A 156 -8.89 -5.77 -4.25
N ALA A 157 -8.34 -4.98 -5.18
CA ALA A 157 -7.88 -3.63 -4.90
C ALA A 157 -9.03 -2.72 -4.47
N HIS A 158 -10.16 -2.77 -5.18
CA HIS A 158 -11.35 -1.99 -4.82
C HIS A 158 -11.89 -2.36 -3.43
N ALA A 159 -12.01 -3.66 -3.13
CA ALA A 159 -12.46 -4.11 -1.80
C ALA A 159 -11.53 -3.62 -0.68
N LEU A 160 -10.21 -3.61 -0.90
CA LEU A 160 -9.27 -3.05 0.08
C LEU A 160 -9.46 -1.55 0.26
N ILE A 161 -9.59 -0.79 -0.82
CA ILE A 161 -9.82 0.66 -0.77
C ILE A 161 -11.13 0.97 -0.04
N GLU A 162 -12.20 0.20 -0.27
CA GLU A 162 -13.47 0.35 0.44
C GLU A 162 -13.30 0.11 1.95
N ILE A 163 -12.62 -0.95 2.36
CA ILE A 163 -12.35 -1.24 3.78
C ILE A 163 -11.48 -0.13 4.40
N PHE A 164 -10.46 0.35 3.68
CA PHE A 164 -9.53 1.38 4.16
C PHE A 164 -10.21 2.74 4.27
N SER A 165 -11.24 2.98 3.45
CA SER A 165 -12.05 4.19 3.45
C SER A 165 -13.23 4.14 4.44
N ASP A 166 -13.48 3.00 5.09
CA ASP A 166 -14.60 2.82 5.99
C ASP A 166 -14.37 3.56 7.32
N GLN A 167 -14.82 4.82 7.36
CA GLN A 167 -14.79 5.71 8.52
C GLN A 167 -16.03 5.55 9.42
N THR A 168 -16.80 4.46 9.30
CA THR A 168 -17.98 4.25 10.16
C THR A 168 -17.62 3.85 11.60
N ALA A 169 -16.35 3.56 11.87
CA ALA A 169 -15.81 3.31 13.20
C ALA A 169 -14.85 4.44 13.59
N ASP A 170 -14.85 4.80 14.87
CA ASP A 170 -14.02 5.89 15.40
C ASP A 170 -12.52 5.56 15.38
N GLU A 171 -12.14 4.27 15.24
CA GLU A 171 -10.74 3.84 15.23
C GLU A 171 -10.50 2.68 14.24
N LEU A 172 -10.15 3.02 13.00
CA LEU A 172 -9.55 2.10 12.04
C LEU A 172 -8.04 2.34 11.96
N THR A 173 -7.24 1.29 12.17
CA THR A 173 -5.78 1.37 12.24
C THR A 173 -5.15 0.27 11.40
N LEU A 174 -4.21 0.63 10.52
CA LEU A 174 -3.31 -0.34 9.89
C LEU A 174 -2.20 -0.70 10.87
N VAL A 175 -2.03 -1.99 11.13
CA VAL A 175 -1.02 -2.50 12.07
C VAL A 175 -0.13 -3.50 11.36
N TRP A 176 1.19 -3.26 11.39
CA TRP A 176 2.19 -4.19 10.87
C TRP A 176 3.09 -4.68 11.98
N ASN A 177 3.13 -6.00 12.13
CA ASN A 177 4.09 -6.70 12.98
C ASN A 177 5.14 -7.37 12.10
N VAL A 178 6.38 -6.90 12.19
CA VAL A 178 7.51 -7.43 11.43
C VAL A 178 8.65 -7.80 12.38
N ALA A 179 9.39 -8.85 12.05
CA ALA A 179 10.60 -9.25 12.75
C ALA A 179 11.83 -8.89 11.90
N ASP A 180 12.86 -8.33 12.54
CA ASP A 180 14.17 -8.16 11.92
C ASP A 180 15.02 -9.44 11.98
N GLY A 181 16.20 -9.42 11.36
CA GLY A 181 17.11 -10.56 11.34
C GLY A 181 17.57 -11.01 12.73
N ALA A 182 17.69 -10.08 13.68
CA ALA A 182 18.01 -10.37 15.08
C ALA A 182 16.80 -10.93 15.88
N GLY A 183 15.61 -10.97 15.29
CA GLY A 183 14.38 -11.46 15.90
C GLY A 183 13.64 -10.43 16.76
N HIS A 184 14.00 -9.15 16.70
CA HIS A 184 13.22 -8.10 17.35
C HIS A 184 11.92 -7.88 16.59
N ILE A 185 10.81 -7.82 17.32
CA ILE A 185 9.50 -7.52 16.75
C ILE A 185 9.29 -6.00 16.77
N HIS A 186 9.00 -5.46 15.60
CA HIS A 186 8.65 -4.07 15.39
C HIS A 186 7.16 -4.01 15.04
N SER A 187 6.39 -3.38 15.92
CA SER A 187 4.95 -3.12 15.71
C SER A 187 4.75 -1.68 15.30
N ARG A 188 4.18 -1.46 14.12
CA ARG A 188 3.88 -0.14 13.57
C ARG A 188 2.37 0.02 13.39
N HIS A 189 1.87 1.21 13.72
CA HIS A 189 0.45 1.50 13.80
C HIS A 189 0.18 2.83 13.11
N TRP A 190 -0.72 2.84 12.12
CA TRP A 190 -1.09 4.04 11.40
C TRP A 190 -2.62 4.21 11.42
N PRO A 191 -3.13 5.31 12.00
CA PRO A 191 -4.53 5.66 11.89
C PRO A 191 -4.95 5.80 10.42
N MET A 192 -6.14 5.30 10.08
CA MET A 192 -6.69 5.35 8.73
C MET A 192 -7.67 6.52 8.53
N SER A 193 -7.73 7.47 9.48
CA SER A 193 -8.67 8.59 9.49
C SER A 193 -8.56 9.49 8.25
N TYR A 194 -7.36 9.61 7.69
CA TYR A 194 -7.07 10.46 6.53
C TYR A 194 -6.99 9.69 5.21
N PHE A 195 -7.17 8.36 5.22
CA PHE A 195 -7.07 7.56 4.01
C PHE A 195 -8.10 7.97 2.96
N ALA A 196 -9.36 8.17 3.37
CA ALA A 196 -10.44 8.51 2.46
C ALA A 196 -10.20 9.86 1.76
N ASP A 197 -9.69 10.86 2.49
CA ASP A 197 -9.36 12.18 1.95
C ASP A 197 -8.19 12.11 0.96
N ALA A 198 -7.13 11.37 1.31
CA ALA A 198 -5.99 11.14 0.42
C ALA A 198 -6.40 10.38 -0.85
N HIS A 199 -7.29 9.39 -0.74
CA HIS A 199 -7.79 8.65 -1.90
C HIS A 199 -8.68 9.53 -2.80
N ALA A 200 -9.52 10.39 -2.21
CA ALA A 200 -10.31 11.36 -2.95
C ALA A 200 -9.42 12.38 -3.69
N GLU A 201 -8.34 12.83 -3.05
CA GLU A 201 -7.34 13.69 -3.70
C GLU A 201 -6.64 12.97 -4.85
N LEU A 202 -6.24 11.70 -4.66
CA LEU A 202 -5.64 10.88 -5.72
C LEU A 202 -6.56 10.81 -6.95
N ALA A 203 -7.85 10.57 -6.75
CA ALA A 203 -8.82 10.56 -7.85
C ALA A 203 -8.86 11.92 -8.57
N ARG A 204 -8.92 13.03 -7.81
CA ARG A 204 -8.97 14.39 -8.35
C ARG A 204 -7.73 14.79 -9.18
N ILE A 205 -6.55 14.31 -8.80
CA ILE A 205 -5.28 14.66 -9.49
C ILE A 205 -4.93 13.69 -10.63
N SER A 206 -5.64 12.57 -10.72
CA SER A 206 -5.47 11.56 -11.78
C SER A 206 -6.39 11.78 -12.99
N ASP A 207 -7.48 12.54 -12.81
CA ASP A 207 -8.41 12.99 -13.86
C ASP A 207 -7.90 14.20 -14.65
#